data_AF-A0A2J9UYB4-F1
#
_entry.id   AF-A0A2J9UYB4-F1
#
_cell.length_a   1.000
_cell.length_b   1.000
_cell.length_c   1.000
_cell.angle_alpha   90.00
_cell.angle_beta   90.00
_cell.angle_gamma   90.00
#
_symmetry.space_group_name_H-M   'P 1'
#
loop_
_entity.id
_entity.type
_entity.pdbx_description
1 polymer ?
#
loop_
_entity_poly.entity_id
_entity_poly.type
_entity_poly.pdbx_seq_one_letter_code
_entity_poly.pdbx_strand_id
1 'polypeptide(L)'
;MVKAKHQASRKNVGLSKERLLLLIALLGTVYVFMLYSNIFGRLQDQWFPKSELYGLWIEQNVAPYAAQKITISSQGVVMNGRLVTTHFEYNGNLLEFMVNDQKYEFDIQLEKKIMKQHSSSNYQAVYQLSENVKNNRY
;
A
#
# COMPACT_ATOMS: atom_id res chain seq x y z
N MET A 1 -4.99 73.69 21.86
CA MET A 1 -5.34 73.18 20.51
C MET A 1 -4.25 72.19 20.13
N VAL A 2 -4.41 70.90 19.80
CA VAL A 2 -5.51 69.94 19.62
C VAL A 2 -4.87 68.56 19.89
N LYS A 3 -5.47 67.67 20.70
CA LYS A 3 -5.05 66.26 20.80
C LYS A 3 -5.91 65.42 19.86
N ALA A 4 -5.37 65.00 18.72
CA ALA A 4 -6.02 64.03 17.85
C ALA A 4 -5.90 62.63 18.48
N LYS A 5 -7.02 62.11 18.99
CA LYS A 5 -7.11 60.76 19.52
C LYS A 5 -7.41 59.82 18.34
N HIS A 6 -6.39 59.17 17.80
CA HIS A 6 -6.59 58.04 16.89
C HIS A 6 -7.26 56.90 17.66
N GLN A 7 -8.58 56.77 17.56
CA GLN A 7 -9.27 55.53 17.90
C GLN A 7 -9.27 54.64 16.66
N ALA A 8 -8.29 53.73 16.59
CA ALA A 8 -8.36 52.59 15.70
C ALA A 8 -9.54 51.70 16.15
N SER A 9 -10.61 51.69 15.35
CA SER A 9 -11.76 50.82 15.56
C SER A 9 -11.32 49.36 15.38
N ARG A 10 -11.17 48.63 16.49
CA ARG A 10 -10.92 47.17 16.48
C ARG A 10 -12.20 46.50 15.99
N LYS A 11 -12.30 46.28 14.68
CA LYS A 11 -13.43 45.57 14.04
C LYS A 11 -13.41 44.12 14.55
N ASN A 12 -14.24 43.81 15.54
CA ASN A 12 -14.51 42.43 15.94
C ASN A 12 -15.30 41.77 14.80
N VAL A 13 -14.60 41.06 13.92
CA VAL A 13 -15.21 40.30 12.83
C VAL A 13 -15.72 38.99 13.41
N GLY A 14 -16.86 39.03 14.09
CA GLY A 14 -17.62 37.82 14.38
C GLY A 14 -17.94 37.11 13.06
N LEU A 15 -17.83 35.78 13.02
CA LEU A 15 -18.18 35.03 11.82
C LEU A 15 -19.64 35.28 11.45
N SER A 16 -19.88 35.78 10.24
CA SER A 16 -21.23 35.86 9.70
C SER A 16 -21.81 34.45 9.55
N LYS A 17 -23.14 34.32 9.72
CA LYS A 17 -23.85 33.03 9.59
C LYS A 17 -23.53 32.31 8.28
N GLU A 18 -23.36 33.07 7.19
CA GLU A 18 -22.94 32.59 5.88
C GLU A 18 -21.54 31.96 5.89
N ARG A 19 -20.56 32.59 6.56
CA ARG A 19 -19.20 32.05 6.70
C ARG A 19 -19.18 30.80 7.58
N LEU A 20 -20.04 30.76 8.60
CA LEU A 20 -20.22 29.56 9.43
C LEU A 20 -20.77 28.39 8.59
N LEU A 21 -21.80 28.64 7.76
CA LEU A 21 -22.37 27.64 6.86
C LEU A 21 -21.34 27.14 5.84
N LEU A 22 -20.55 28.03 5.25
CA LEU A 22 -19.48 27.65 4.33
C LEU A 22 -18.39 26.81 5.00
N LEU A 23 -18.01 27.13 6.24
CA LEU A 23 -17.04 26.34 6.99
C LEU A 23 -17.58 24.95 7.33
N ILE A 24 -18.84 24.84 7.75
CA ILE A 24 -19.48 23.54 8.02
C ILE A 24 -19.56 22.71 6.73
N ALA A 25 -19.94 23.33 5.60
CA ALA A 25 -19.96 22.66 4.31
C ALA A 25 -18.57 22.18 3.88
N LEU A 26 -17.53 23.00 4.06
CA LEU A 26 -16.14 22.64 3.74
C LEU A 26 -15.67 21.45 4.61
N LEU A 27 -15.91 21.54 5.92
CA LEU A 27 -15.54 20.47 6.86
C LEU A 27 -16.29 19.18 6.57
N GLY A 28 -17.59 19.27 6.22
CA GLY A 28 -18.39 18.13 5.81
C GLY A 28 -17.82 17.44 4.57
N THR A 29 -17.43 18.21 3.54
CA THR A 29 -16.80 17.68 2.33
C THR A 29 -15.47 16.99 2.65
N VAL A 30 -14.59 17.61 3.43
CA VAL A 30 -13.31 17.01 3.85
C VAL A 30 -13.55 15.71 4.63
N TYR A 31 -14.54 15.70 5.51
CA TYR A 31 -14.89 14.51 6.30
C TYR A 31 -15.39 13.36 5.42
N VAL A 32 -16.23 13.64 4.41
CA VAL A 32 -16.67 12.62 3.44
C VAL A 32 -15.50 12.04 2.65
N PHE A 33 -14.54 12.86 2.22
CA PHE A 33 -13.32 12.36 1.56
C PHE A 33 -12.50 11.43 2.47
N MET A 34 -12.35 11.75 3.75
CA MET A 34 -11.67 10.88 4.72
C MET A 34 -12.40 9.55 4.96
N LEU A 35 -13.74 9.56 4.98
CA LEU A 35 -14.51 8.32 5.09
C LEU A 35 -14.35 7.44 3.85
N TYR A 36 -14.36 8.04 2.65
CA TYR A 36 -14.20 7.31 1.40
C TYR A 36 -12.83 6.63 1.31
N SER A 37 -11.75 7.30 1.71
CA SER A 37 -10.41 6.71 1.70
C SER A 37 -10.28 5.50 2.66
N ASN A 38 -10.92 5.55 3.82
CA ASN A 38 -10.93 4.43 4.79
C ASN A 38 -11.71 3.22 4.27
N ILE A 39 -12.84 3.45 3.58
CA ILE A 39 -13.63 2.37 2.97
C ILE A 39 -12.85 1.72 1.82
N PHE A 40 -12.17 2.51 0.99
CA PHE A 40 -11.45 2.00 -0.18
C PHE A 40 -10.37 0.99 0.19
N GLY A 41 -9.59 1.24 1.25
CA GLY A 41 -8.60 0.28 1.75
C GLY A 41 -9.20 -1.07 2.16
N ARG A 42 -10.38 -1.05 2.81
CA ARG A 42 -11.08 -2.29 3.22
C ARG A 42 -11.71 -3.04 2.05
N LEU A 43 -12.21 -2.32 1.05
CA LEU A 43 -12.76 -2.94 -0.16
C LEU A 43 -11.68 -3.58 -1.02
N GLN A 44 -10.49 -2.97 -1.06
CA GLN A 44 -9.34 -3.56 -1.75
C GLN A 44 -8.97 -4.94 -1.17
N ASP A 45 -8.95 -5.09 0.15
CA ASP A 45 -8.71 -6.39 0.80
C ASP A 45 -9.81 -7.43 0.50
N GLN A 46 -11.04 -6.98 0.25
CA GLN A 46 -12.16 -7.85 -0.13
C GLN A 46 -12.11 -8.27 -1.61
N TRP A 47 -11.66 -7.39 -2.50
CA TRP A 47 -11.58 -7.67 -3.94
C TRP A 47 -10.31 -8.40 -4.34
N PHE A 48 -9.20 -8.17 -3.62
CA PHE A 48 -7.90 -8.79 -3.88
C PHE A 48 -7.35 -9.42 -2.60
N PRO A 49 -7.92 -10.55 -2.15
CA PRO A 49 -7.52 -11.15 -0.90
C PRO A 49 -6.06 -11.61 -1.01
N LYS A 50 -5.21 -11.19 -0.06
CA LYS A 50 -3.77 -11.54 0.00
C LYS A 50 -3.53 -13.05 -0.06
N SER A 51 -4.51 -13.87 0.31
CA SER A 51 -4.46 -15.33 0.20
C SER A 51 -4.23 -15.85 -1.21
N GLU A 52 -4.58 -15.09 -2.25
CA GLU A 52 -4.33 -15.48 -3.64
C GLU A 52 -2.85 -15.51 -3.99
N LEU A 53 -2.02 -14.70 -3.31
CA LEU A 53 -0.58 -14.70 -3.47
C LEU A 53 0.13 -15.85 -2.74
N TYR A 54 -0.56 -16.53 -1.83
CA TYR A 54 0.09 -17.47 -0.93
C TYR A 54 0.67 -18.66 -1.69
N GLY A 55 1.88 -19.04 -1.29
CA GLY A 55 2.61 -20.15 -1.86
C GLY A 55 4.08 -19.84 -2.10
N LEU A 56 4.74 -20.77 -2.78
CA LEU A 56 6.16 -20.70 -3.08
C LEU A 56 6.37 -20.21 -4.50
N TRP A 57 6.99 -19.04 -4.63
CA TRP A 57 7.41 -18.43 -5.88
C TRP A 57 8.88 -18.76 -6.12
N ILE A 58 9.18 -19.39 -7.26
CA ILE A 58 10.53 -19.81 -7.63
C ILE A 58 10.97 -19.00 -8.83
N GLU A 59 12.15 -18.40 -8.72
CA GLU A 59 12.79 -17.69 -9.82
C GLU A 59 13.03 -18.61 -11.03
N GLN A 60 12.73 -18.10 -12.21
CA GLN A 60 12.83 -18.80 -13.48
C GLN A 60 14.07 -18.32 -14.26
N ASN A 61 14.48 -19.11 -15.26
CA ASN A 61 15.61 -18.81 -16.14
C ASN A 61 16.97 -18.71 -15.43
N VAL A 62 17.09 -19.34 -14.27
CA VAL A 62 18.35 -19.47 -13.52
C VAL A 62 18.55 -20.92 -13.11
N ALA A 63 19.78 -21.30 -12.81
CA ALA A 63 20.08 -22.66 -12.38
C ALA A 63 19.31 -22.99 -11.08
N PRO A 64 18.75 -24.20 -10.92
CA PRO A 64 17.88 -24.53 -9.77
C PRO A 64 18.51 -24.32 -8.39
N TYR A 65 19.84 -24.43 -8.29
CA TYR A 65 20.60 -24.21 -7.06
C TYR A 65 20.82 -22.72 -6.73
N ALA A 66 20.72 -21.85 -7.73
CA ALA A 66 20.87 -20.41 -7.59
C ALA A 66 19.52 -19.68 -7.56
N ALA A 67 18.43 -20.37 -7.92
CA ALA A 67 17.09 -19.81 -7.98
C ALA A 67 16.61 -19.29 -6.63
N GLN A 68 16.24 -18.01 -6.58
CA GLN A 68 15.64 -17.43 -5.40
C GLN A 68 14.25 -18.02 -5.16
N LYS A 69 13.98 -18.36 -3.90
CA LYS A 69 12.70 -18.91 -3.45
C LYS A 69 12.03 -17.93 -2.50
N ILE A 70 10.82 -17.49 -2.85
CA ILE A 70 10.03 -16.57 -2.03
C ILE A 70 8.74 -17.29 -1.64
N THR A 71 8.53 -17.50 -0.34
CA THR A 71 7.27 -18.03 0.18
C THR A 71 6.46 -16.90 0.78
N ILE A 72 5.25 -16.70 0.27
CA ILE A 72 4.29 -15.72 0.79
C ILE A 72 3.23 -16.49 1.57
N SER A 73 2.96 -16.05 2.80
CA SER A 73 2.00 -16.67 3.70
C SER A 73 1.35 -15.64 4.62
N SER A 74 0.40 -16.08 5.45
CA SER A 74 -0.20 -15.24 6.48
C SER A 74 0.79 -14.75 7.55
N GLN A 75 1.91 -15.46 7.73
CA GLN A 75 2.96 -15.07 8.69
C GLN A 75 3.92 -14.01 8.12
N GLY A 76 3.85 -13.76 6.81
CA GLY A 76 4.73 -12.83 6.12
C GLY A 76 5.45 -13.47 4.93
N VAL A 77 6.55 -12.85 4.56
CA VAL A 77 7.37 -13.20 3.40
C VAL A 77 8.66 -13.86 3.86
N VAL A 78 8.92 -15.05 3.34
CA VAL A 78 10.13 -15.83 3.58
C VAL A 78 10.94 -15.86 2.29
N MET A 79 12.18 -15.39 2.31
CA MET A 79 13.11 -15.46 1.18
C MET A 79 14.24 -16.43 1.51
N ASN A 80 14.48 -17.40 0.63
CA ASN A 80 15.51 -18.42 0.78
C ASN A 80 15.49 -19.10 2.17
N GLY A 81 14.29 -19.35 2.70
CA GLY A 81 14.07 -20.00 3.99
C GLY A 81 14.18 -19.10 5.23
N ARG A 82 14.40 -17.79 5.06
CA ARG A 82 14.44 -16.81 6.15
C ARG A 82 13.25 -15.87 6.09
N LEU A 83 12.56 -15.68 7.22
CA LEU A 83 11.51 -14.66 7.34
C LEU A 83 12.16 -13.28 7.17
N VAL A 84 11.82 -12.55 6.11
CA VAL A 84 12.38 -11.23 5.82
C VAL A 84 11.49 -10.10 6.29
N THR A 85 10.17 -10.32 6.30
CA THR A 85 9.19 -9.37 6.81
C THR A 85 7.92 -10.09 7.24
N THR A 86 7.23 -9.53 8.21
CA THR A 86 5.86 -9.91 8.60
C THR A 86 4.80 -9.01 7.97
N HIS A 87 5.21 -7.90 7.34
CA HIS A 87 4.33 -6.89 6.78
C HIS A 87 4.60 -6.70 5.29
N PHE A 88 3.54 -6.81 4.48
CA PHE A 88 3.56 -6.57 3.05
C PHE A 88 2.21 -6.04 2.56
N GLU A 89 2.25 -5.27 1.49
CA GLU A 89 1.08 -4.68 0.85
C GLU A 89 0.83 -5.34 -0.51
N TYR A 90 -0.44 -5.52 -0.84
CA TYR A 90 -0.86 -6.06 -2.12
C TYR A 90 -2.15 -5.39 -2.56
N ASN A 91 -2.21 -5.00 -3.83
CA ASN A 91 -3.35 -4.30 -4.41
C ASN A 91 -3.99 -5.02 -5.61
N GLY A 92 -3.67 -6.30 -5.80
CA GLY A 92 -4.12 -7.09 -6.97
C GLY A 92 -3.03 -7.23 -8.04
N ASN A 93 -2.23 -6.19 -8.25
CA ASN A 93 -1.24 -6.14 -9.33
C ASN A 93 0.18 -5.91 -8.85
N LEU A 94 0.35 -5.27 -7.70
CA LEU A 94 1.65 -4.89 -7.14
C LEU A 94 1.76 -5.46 -5.74
N LEU A 95 2.84 -6.19 -5.49
CA LEU A 95 3.27 -6.65 -4.18
C LEU A 95 4.46 -5.81 -3.73
N GLU A 96 4.36 -5.22 -2.54
CA GLU A 96 5.41 -4.39 -1.98
C GLU A 96 5.75 -4.80 -0.54
N PHE A 97 7.04 -4.82 -0.23
CA PHE A 97 7.52 -5.01 1.13
C PHE A 97 8.93 -4.46 1.35
N MET A 98 9.31 -4.31 2.62
CA MET A 98 10.63 -3.83 3.01
C MET A 98 11.48 -4.99 3.55
N VAL A 99 12.76 -5.03 3.16
CA VAL A 99 13.76 -5.94 3.72
C VAL A 99 14.99 -5.10 4.06
N ASN A 100 15.35 -5.01 5.35
CA ASN A 100 16.50 -4.22 5.82
C ASN A 100 16.55 -2.80 5.20
N ASP A 101 15.45 -2.07 5.30
CA ASP A 101 15.28 -0.72 4.73
C ASP A 101 15.33 -0.61 3.19
N GLN A 102 15.39 -1.73 2.47
CA GLN A 102 15.27 -1.77 1.01
C GLN A 102 13.85 -2.14 0.59
N LYS A 103 13.25 -1.32 -0.30
CA LYS A 103 11.94 -1.60 -0.87
C LYS A 103 12.06 -2.65 -1.98
N TYR A 104 11.22 -3.68 -1.88
CA TYR A 104 11.03 -4.69 -2.91
C TYR A 104 9.64 -4.51 -3.50
N GLU A 105 9.59 -4.41 -4.83
CA GLU A 105 8.37 -4.21 -5.60
C GLU A 105 8.26 -5.31 -6.67
N PHE A 106 7.07 -5.90 -6.79
CA PHE A 106 6.82 -6.94 -7.76
C PHE A 106 5.48 -6.77 -8.46
N ASP A 107 5.51 -6.83 -9.79
CA ASP A 107 4.31 -6.91 -10.62
C ASP A 107 3.78 -8.35 -10.68
N ILE A 108 2.55 -8.54 -10.24
CA ILE A 108 1.84 -9.82 -10.16
C ILE A 108 0.88 -9.97 -11.33
N GLN A 109 0.99 -11.09 -12.03
CA GLN A 109 0.03 -11.57 -13.03
C GLN A 109 -0.57 -12.87 -12.54
N LEU A 110 -1.58 -12.78 -11.68
CA LEU A 110 -2.16 -13.93 -10.98
C LEU A 110 -2.74 -14.98 -11.94
N GLU A 111 -3.39 -14.57 -13.03
CA GLU A 111 -3.90 -15.44 -14.10
C GLU A 111 -2.83 -16.36 -14.69
N LYS A 112 -1.59 -15.84 -14.80
CA LYS A 112 -0.45 -16.59 -15.35
C LYS A 112 0.41 -17.19 -14.23
N LYS A 113 0.09 -16.91 -12.97
CA LYS A 113 0.89 -17.22 -11.79
C LYS A 113 2.35 -16.76 -11.90
N ILE A 114 2.55 -15.59 -12.50
CA ILE A 114 3.88 -14.99 -12.72
C ILE A 114 4.01 -13.76 -11.83
N MET A 115 5.18 -13.62 -11.22
CA MET A 115 5.60 -12.42 -10.49
C MET A 115 6.88 -11.89 -11.13
N LYS A 116 6.95 -10.59 -11.42
CA LYS A 116 8.12 -9.95 -12.00
C LYS A 116 8.66 -8.90 -11.05
N GLN A 117 9.96 -8.91 -10.82
CA GLN A 117 10.57 -7.89 -9.97
C GLN A 117 10.61 -6.55 -10.71
N HIS A 118 10.04 -5.52 -10.08
CA HIS A 118 10.14 -4.14 -10.51
C HIS A 118 11.51 -3.61 -10.03
N SER A 119 12.59 -4.04 -10.69
CA SER A 119 13.96 -3.58 -10.39
C SER A 119 14.38 -2.50 -11.37
N SER A 120 15.06 -1.46 -10.87
CA SER A 120 15.67 -0.41 -11.69
C SER A 120 16.98 -0.85 -12.39
N SER A 121 17.38 -2.12 -12.27
CA SER A 121 18.60 -2.66 -12.84
C SER A 121 18.35 -3.43 -14.15
N ASN A 122 19.42 -3.78 -14.87
CA ASN A 122 19.35 -4.62 -16.08
C ASN A 122 18.84 -6.05 -15.84
N TYR A 123 18.62 -6.45 -14.58
CA TYR A 123 18.10 -7.75 -14.21
C TYR A 123 16.63 -7.68 -13.80
N GLN A 124 15.76 -8.34 -14.57
CA GLN A 124 14.34 -8.48 -14.28
C GLN A 124 14.04 -9.93 -13.92
N ALA A 125 14.16 -10.25 -12.63
CA ALA A 125 13.83 -11.57 -12.12
C ALA A 125 12.34 -11.88 -12.37
N VAL A 126 12.08 -13.07 -12.90
CA VAL A 126 10.72 -13.59 -13.12
C VAL A 126 10.54 -14.81 -12.24
N TYR A 127 9.44 -14.86 -11.51
CA TYR A 127 9.11 -15.93 -10.59
C TYR A 127 7.81 -16.59 -11.03
N GLN A 128 7.75 -17.91 -10.89
CA GLN A 128 6.55 -18.71 -11.13
C GLN A 128 6.07 -19.32 -9.82
N LEU A 129 4.75 -19.30 -9.59
CA LEU A 129 4.16 -20.00 -8.45
C LEU A 129 4.33 -21.52 -8.62
N SER A 130 4.94 -22.14 -7.63
CA SER A 130 5.13 -23.59 -7.55
C SER A 130 3.81 -24.29 -7.28
N GLU A 131 3.43 -25.20 -8.16
CA GLU A 131 2.19 -25.98 -8.02
C GLU A 131 2.26 -27.03 -6.90
N ASN A 132 3.47 -27.36 -6.44
CA ASN A 132 3.69 -28.40 -5.43
C ASN A 132 3.31 -27.99 -3.99
N VAL A 133 3.02 -26.72 -3.71
CA VAL A 133 2.80 -26.22 -2.33
C VAL A 133 1.31 -26.11 -1.96
N LYS A 134 0.38 -26.36 -2.89
CA LYS A 134 -1.07 -26.36 -2.57
C LYS A 134 -1.50 -27.44 -1.56
N ASN A 135 -0.62 -28.36 -1.18
CA ASN A 135 -0.96 -29.54 -0.39
C ASN A 135 -0.43 -29.56 1.05
N ASN A 136 0.23 -28.49 1.54
CA ASN A 136 0.64 -28.41 2.94
C ASN A 136 -0.20 -27.35 3.67
N ARG A 137 -1.40 -27.77 4.09
CA ARG A 137 -2.21 -27.04 5.08
C ARG A 137 -1.48 -27.11 6.42
N TYR A 138 -1.06 -25.95 6.93
CA TYR A 138 -0.88 -25.75 8.37
C TYR A 138 -2.15 -25.09 8.90
#